data_AF-A0A6V7P324-F1
#
_entry.id   AF-A0A6V7P324-F1
#
_cell.length_a   1.000
_cell.length_b   1.000
_cell.length_c   1.000
_cell.angle_alpha   90.00
_cell.angle_beta   90.00
_cell.angle_gamma   90.00
#
_symmetry.space_group_name_H-M   'P 1'
#
loop_
_entity.id
_entity.type
_entity.pdbx_description
1 polymer ?
#
loop_
_entity_poly.entity_id
_entity_poly.type
_entity_poly.pdbx_seq_one_letter_code
_entity_poly.pdbx_strand_id
1 'polypeptide(L)'
;MVVPPLFFFFLLLLSLPLLSLSKSTIEPCSGSDTCPALVGYTLYADLKVSEVAALFGADPFALLAANAVDASSSPDPILPAGLFLRVPVPCACSDGIRRSVATRYTTRPADTLASLAASVYGGLVSADQIREANALPPDPPRSTRAKP
;
A
#
# COMPACT_ATOMS: atom_id res chain seq x y z
N MET A 1 -4.20 -47.15 -9.57
CA MET A 1 -4.23 -46.10 -10.62
C MET A 1 -2.88 -45.40 -10.60
N VAL A 2 -1.99 -45.73 -11.54
CA VAL A 2 -0.67 -45.09 -11.65
C VAL A 2 -0.86 -43.86 -12.53
N VAL A 3 -0.74 -42.68 -11.93
CA VAL A 3 -0.79 -41.42 -12.69
C VAL A 3 0.51 -41.30 -13.47
N PRO A 4 0.48 -41.25 -14.81
CA PRO A 4 1.70 -41.26 -15.61
C PRO A 4 2.54 -39.99 -15.30
N PRO A 5 3.88 -40.09 -15.29
CA PRO A 5 4.76 -38.98 -14.90
C PRO A 5 4.58 -37.73 -15.77
N LEU A 6 4.16 -37.92 -17.03
CA LEU A 6 3.77 -36.86 -17.96
C LEU A 6 2.56 -36.05 -17.49
N PHE A 7 1.59 -36.69 -16.82
CA PHE A 7 0.41 -36.01 -16.29
C PHE A 7 0.76 -35.18 -15.05
N PHE A 8 1.66 -35.67 -14.19
CA PHE A 8 2.18 -34.88 -13.06
C PHE A 8 2.98 -33.66 -13.54
N PHE A 9 3.81 -33.83 -14.58
CA PHE A 9 4.55 -32.73 -15.20
C PHE A 9 3.61 -31.69 -15.86
N PHE A 10 2.54 -32.14 -16.51
CA PHE A 10 1.54 -31.26 -17.09
C PHE A 10 0.75 -30.47 -16.04
N LEU A 11 0.38 -31.10 -14.92
CA LEU A 11 -0.24 -30.41 -13.78
C LEU A 11 0.70 -29.39 -13.13
N LEU A 12 2.00 -29.72 -13.01
CA LEU A 12 3.01 -28.79 -12.52
C LEU A 12 3.12 -27.57 -13.44
N LEU A 13 3.11 -27.77 -14.77
CA LEU A 13 3.13 -26.68 -15.76
C LEU A 13 1.87 -25.79 -15.72
N LEU A 14 0.70 -26.36 -15.48
CA LEU A 14 -0.55 -25.60 -15.31
C LEU A 14 -0.59 -24.77 -14.03
N SER A 15 0.23 -25.14 -13.03
CA SER A 15 0.32 -24.42 -11.75
C SER A 15 1.32 -23.27 -11.75
N LEU A 16 2.07 -23.05 -12.84
CA LEU A 16 2.91 -21.87 -12.95
C LEU A 16 2.00 -20.63 -13.02
N PRO A 17 2.06 -19.71 -12.04
CA PRO A 17 1.39 -18.44 -12.17
C PRO A 17 1.93 -17.73 -13.42
N LEU A 18 1.04 -17.14 -14.22
CA LEU A 18 1.45 -16.28 -15.34
C LEU A 18 2.53 -15.32 -14.83
N LEU A 19 3.65 -15.26 -15.55
CA LEU A 19 4.73 -14.33 -15.26
C LEU A 19 4.18 -12.90 -15.35
N SER A 20 3.80 -12.34 -14.20
CA SER A 20 3.42 -10.93 -14.09
C SER A 20 4.72 -10.12 -14.13
N LEU A 21 4.86 -9.29 -15.16
CA LEU A 21 6.01 -8.39 -15.23
C LEU A 21 5.83 -7.31 -14.17
N SER A 22 6.62 -7.38 -13.10
CA SER A 22 6.65 -6.33 -12.08
C SER A 22 7.11 -5.01 -12.73
N LYS A 23 6.29 -3.98 -12.64
CA LYS A 23 6.60 -2.65 -13.15
C LYS A 23 6.71 -1.67 -12.00
N SER A 24 7.74 -0.83 -12.01
CA SER A 24 7.99 0.17 -10.98
C SER A 24 7.84 1.60 -11.48
N THR A 25 7.63 1.79 -12.79
CA THR A 25 7.42 3.11 -13.39
C THR A 25 5.94 3.41 -13.54
N ILE A 26 5.59 4.69 -13.42
CA ILE A 26 4.23 5.19 -13.69
C ILE A 26 4.04 5.14 -15.21
N GLU A 27 3.40 4.07 -15.69
CA GLU A 27 2.97 3.94 -17.07
C GLU A 27 1.46 4.21 -17.16
N PRO A 28 0.98 4.81 -18.25
CA PRO A 28 -0.43 4.85 -18.55
C PRO A 28 -1.05 3.45 -18.48
N CYS A 29 -2.22 3.34 -17.85
CA CYS A 29 -3.01 2.12 -17.84
C CYS A 29 -4.36 2.35 -18.51
N SER A 30 -4.92 1.26 -19.03
CA SER A 30 -6.27 1.21 -19.57
C SER A 30 -6.98 0.00 -18.97
N GLY A 31 -8.29 0.10 -18.79
CA GLY A 31 -9.12 -0.97 -18.20
C GLY A 31 -9.39 -0.76 -16.71
N SER A 32 -10.00 -1.77 -16.07
CA SER A 32 -10.39 -1.74 -14.64
C SER A 32 -9.77 -2.87 -13.83
N ASP A 33 -8.76 -3.55 -14.39
CA ASP A 33 -8.18 -4.75 -13.79
C ASP A 33 -7.46 -4.43 -12.48
N THR A 34 -7.74 -5.24 -11.46
CA THR A 34 -7.03 -5.22 -10.19
C THR A 34 -5.68 -5.92 -10.31
N CYS A 35 -4.67 -5.41 -9.63
CA CYS A 35 -3.33 -5.97 -9.62
C CYS A 35 -2.75 -6.06 -8.20
N PRO A 36 -1.86 -7.04 -7.94
CA PRO A 36 -1.03 -7.00 -6.74
C PRO A 36 0.09 -5.96 -6.92
N ALA A 37 0.35 -5.17 -5.89
CA ALA A 37 1.48 -4.24 -5.83
C ALA A 37 2.12 -4.23 -4.45
N LEU A 38 3.32 -3.66 -4.37
CA LEU A 38 4.03 -3.39 -3.12
C LEU A 38 4.33 -1.91 -3.02
N VAL A 39 4.10 -1.33 -1.85
CA VAL A 39 4.49 0.04 -1.52
C VAL A 39 5.63 -0.02 -0.50
N GLY A 40 6.69 0.74 -0.76
CA GLY A 40 7.76 0.94 0.21
C GLY A 40 7.33 2.00 1.23
N TYR A 41 7.21 1.62 2.50
CA TYR A 41 6.71 2.49 3.55
C TYR A 41 7.65 2.50 4.75
N THR A 42 7.91 3.68 5.32
CA THR A 42 8.73 3.83 6.54
C THR A 42 7.82 4.23 7.69
N LEU A 43 7.89 3.50 8.80
CA LEU A 43 7.04 3.76 9.97
C LEU A 43 7.34 5.12 10.61
N TYR A 44 6.30 5.93 10.83
CA TYR A 44 6.43 7.24 11.48
C TYR A 44 6.47 7.16 13.02
N ALA A 45 6.07 6.03 13.59
CA ALA A 45 6.01 5.76 15.02
C ALA A 45 6.09 4.24 15.26
N ASP A 46 6.23 3.84 16.51
CA ASP A 46 6.08 2.45 16.91
C ASP A 46 4.62 2.04 16.72
N LEU A 47 4.37 1.05 15.85
CA LEU A 47 3.03 0.62 15.46
C LEU A 47 2.93 -0.91 15.49
N LYS A 48 1.76 -1.42 15.85
CA LYS A 48 1.44 -2.83 15.69
C LYS A 48 1.28 -3.19 14.21
N VAL A 49 1.58 -4.43 13.84
CA VAL A 49 1.37 -4.93 12.47
C VAL A 49 -0.06 -4.70 12.00
N SER A 50 -1.05 -4.91 12.86
CA SER A 50 -2.46 -4.66 12.57
C SER A 50 -2.76 -3.18 12.25
N GLU A 51 -2.10 -2.25 12.93
CA GLU A 51 -2.25 -0.81 12.69
C GLU A 51 -1.63 -0.41 11.36
N VAL A 52 -0.45 -0.94 11.02
CA VAL A 52 0.19 -0.70 9.72
C VAL A 52 -0.66 -1.28 8.59
N ALA A 53 -1.15 -2.52 8.76
CA ALA A 53 -2.03 -3.15 7.77
C ALA A 53 -3.31 -2.34 7.56
N ALA A 54 -3.90 -1.80 8.63
CA ALA A 54 -5.09 -0.96 8.55
C ALA A 54 -4.87 0.34 7.75
N LEU A 55 -3.69 0.97 7.85
CA LEU A 55 -3.38 2.19 7.06
C LEU A 55 -3.51 1.96 5.55
N PHE A 56 -3.19 0.76 5.07
CA PHE A 56 -3.16 0.44 3.64
C PHE A 56 -4.30 -0.50 3.20
N GLY A 57 -5.16 -0.92 4.12
CA GLY A 57 -6.16 -1.96 3.85
C GLY A 57 -5.53 -3.30 3.44
N ALA A 58 -4.36 -3.60 3.98
CA ALA A 58 -3.59 -4.81 3.68
C ALA A 58 -3.95 -5.97 4.64
N ASP A 59 -3.60 -7.19 4.26
CA ASP A 59 -3.65 -8.35 5.16
C ASP A 59 -2.41 -8.34 6.08
N PRO A 60 -2.57 -8.35 7.42
CA PRO A 60 -1.48 -8.47 8.38
C PRO A 60 -0.54 -9.65 8.12
N PHE A 61 -1.07 -10.82 7.71
CA PHE A 61 -0.25 -12.00 7.43
C PHE A 61 0.58 -11.82 6.17
N ALA A 62 -0.02 -11.27 5.11
CA ALA A 62 0.70 -10.92 3.89
C ALA A 62 1.79 -9.87 4.14
N LEU A 63 1.54 -8.91 5.05
CA LEU A 63 2.52 -7.90 5.45
C LEU A 63 3.73 -8.53 6.16
N LEU A 64 3.49 -9.45 7.12
CA LEU A 64 4.56 -10.19 7.80
C LEU A 64 5.38 -11.03 6.80
N ALA A 65 4.69 -11.77 5.93
CA ALA A 65 5.31 -12.61 4.92
C ALA A 65 6.17 -11.80 3.93
N ALA A 66 5.69 -10.64 3.48
CA ALA A 66 6.42 -9.76 2.55
C ALA A 66 7.71 -9.17 3.14
N ASN A 67 7.85 -9.19 4.48
CA ASN A 67 8.97 -8.59 5.20
C ASN A 67 9.79 -9.61 6.01
N ALA A 68 9.50 -10.90 5.90
CA ALA A 68 10.15 -11.97 6.66
C ALA A 68 10.17 -11.69 8.18
N VAL A 69 9.09 -11.10 8.70
CA VAL A 69 8.93 -10.81 10.14
C VAL A 69 8.34 -12.03 10.82
N ASP A 70 9.02 -12.52 11.85
CA ASP A 70 8.55 -13.64 12.65
C ASP A 70 7.50 -13.19 13.68
N ALA A 71 6.34 -13.84 13.66
CA ALA A 71 5.23 -13.63 14.60
C ALA A 71 5.08 -14.77 15.62
N SER A 72 6.11 -15.62 15.77
CA SER A 72 6.10 -16.75 16.70
C SER A 72 5.89 -16.34 18.17
N SER A 73 6.41 -15.18 18.56
CA SER A 73 6.34 -14.66 19.93
C SER A 73 5.06 -13.88 20.23
N SER A 74 4.43 -13.28 19.20
CA SER A 74 3.19 -12.52 19.29
C SER A 74 2.52 -12.46 17.92
N PRO A 75 1.19 -12.66 17.81
CA PRO A 75 0.47 -12.56 16.54
C PRO A 75 0.36 -11.12 16.01
N ASP A 76 0.61 -10.12 16.85
CA ASP A 76 0.55 -8.70 16.48
C ASP A 76 1.74 -7.93 17.11
N PRO A 77 2.97 -8.17 16.62
CA PRO A 77 4.17 -7.57 17.19
C PRO A 77 4.19 -6.05 16.92
N ILE A 78 4.83 -5.32 17.83
CA ILE A 78 5.08 -3.89 17.64
C ILE A 78 6.34 -3.74 16.79
N LEU A 79 6.23 -2.98 15.71
CA LEU A 79 7.30 -2.64 14.81
C LEU A 79 7.84 -1.24 15.16
N PRO A 80 9.17 -1.06 15.22
CA PRO A 80 9.77 0.21 15.65
C PRO A 80 9.69 1.30 14.57
N ALA A 81 9.58 2.55 15.00
CA ALA A 81 9.66 3.73 14.14
C ALA A 81 10.93 3.71 13.27
N GLY A 82 10.82 4.21 12.04
CA GLY A 82 11.92 4.21 11.07
C GLY A 82 12.16 2.88 10.35
N LEU A 83 11.47 1.80 10.74
CA LEU A 83 11.52 0.54 9.99
C LEU A 83 10.91 0.70 8.60
N PHE A 84 11.64 0.29 7.57
CA PHE A 84 11.15 0.22 6.20
C PHE A 84 10.46 -1.12 5.93
N LEU A 85 9.25 -1.07 5.39
CA LEU A 85 8.39 -2.21 5.09
C LEU A 85 7.97 -2.21 3.63
N ARG A 86 7.85 -3.41 3.07
CA ARG A 86 7.17 -3.68 1.80
C ARG A 86 5.71 -4.03 2.13
N VAL A 87 4.79 -3.10 1.87
CA VAL A 87 3.38 -3.28 2.19
C VAL A 87 2.62 -3.76 0.95
N PRO A 88 2.01 -4.96 0.97
CA PRO A 88 1.15 -5.43 -0.11
C PRO A 88 -0.13 -4.61 -0.21
N VAL A 89 -0.47 -4.15 -1.40
CA VAL A 89 -1.70 -3.41 -1.68
C VAL A 89 -2.33 -3.85 -3.00
N PRO A 90 -3.67 -3.89 -3.10
CA PRO A 90 -4.34 -4.00 -4.39
C PRO A 90 -4.27 -2.67 -5.13
N CYS A 91 -3.89 -2.72 -6.40
CA CYS A 91 -3.94 -1.59 -7.32
C CYS A 91 -5.04 -1.76 -8.36
N ALA A 92 -5.53 -0.64 -8.88
CA ALA A 92 -6.37 -0.61 -10.08
C ALA A 92 -6.02 0.61 -10.93
N CYS A 93 -6.45 0.60 -12.19
CA CYS A 93 -6.32 1.76 -13.04
C CYS A 93 -7.43 2.78 -12.76
N SER A 94 -7.04 4.03 -12.48
CA SER A 94 -7.95 5.16 -12.27
C SER A 94 -7.36 6.39 -12.95
N ASP A 95 -8.14 7.02 -13.84
CA ASP A 95 -7.72 8.19 -14.62
C ASP A 95 -6.43 7.96 -15.42
N GLY A 96 -6.28 6.75 -15.97
CA GLY A 96 -5.10 6.36 -16.73
C GLY A 96 -3.84 6.11 -15.90
N ILE A 97 -3.92 6.17 -14.56
CA ILE A 97 -2.80 5.93 -13.64
C ILE A 97 -3.15 4.77 -12.70
N ARG A 98 -2.19 3.87 -12.47
CA ARG A 98 -2.36 2.81 -11.46
C ARG A 98 -2.24 3.39 -10.06
N ARG A 99 -3.25 3.18 -9.22
CA ARG A 99 -3.32 3.68 -7.84
C ARG A 99 -3.79 2.56 -6.91
N SER A 100 -3.42 2.65 -5.62
CA SER A 100 -3.99 1.78 -4.58
C SER A 100 -5.48 2.11 -4.41
N VAL A 101 -6.31 1.09 -4.25
CA VAL A 101 -7.78 1.24 -4.09
C VAL A 101 -8.30 0.84 -2.71
N ALA A 102 -7.43 0.32 -1.83
CA ALA A 102 -7.83 -0.17 -0.51
C ALA A 102 -7.52 0.80 0.64
N THR A 103 -6.67 1.80 0.41
CA THR A 103 -6.22 2.73 1.45
C THR A 103 -7.38 3.55 2.01
N ARG A 104 -7.67 3.40 3.31
CA ARG A 104 -8.70 4.16 4.03
C ARG A 104 -8.17 4.62 5.36
N TYR A 105 -8.45 5.87 5.72
CA TYR A 105 -8.01 6.44 6.99
C TYR A 105 -9.12 7.28 7.61
N THR A 106 -9.37 7.05 8.89
CA THR A 106 -10.32 7.84 9.68
C THR A 106 -9.56 8.94 10.39
N THR A 107 -9.93 10.19 10.09
CA THR A 107 -9.27 11.37 10.64
C THR A 107 -9.47 11.50 12.14
N ARG A 108 -8.43 11.99 12.82
CA ARG A 108 -8.43 12.40 14.21
C ARG A 108 -8.57 13.93 14.30
N PRO A 109 -9.01 14.50 15.44
CA PRO A 109 -9.26 15.94 15.57
C PRO A 109 -8.07 16.85 15.23
N ALA A 110 -6.83 16.37 15.38
CA ALA A 110 -5.61 17.13 15.09
C ALA A 110 -5.07 16.90 13.66
N ASP A 111 -5.70 16.04 12.87
CA ASP A 111 -5.20 15.69 11.54
C ASP A 111 -5.44 16.81 10.54
N THR A 112 -4.43 17.06 9.72
CA THR A 112 -4.50 17.93 8.56
C THR A 112 -4.07 17.13 7.33
N LEU A 113 -4.53 17.51 6.13
CA LEU A 113 -4.08 16.84 4.90
C LEU A 113 -2.55 16.88 4.75
N ALA A 114 -1.92 17.97 5.20
CA ALA A 114 -0.46 18.10 5.19
C ALA A 114 0.24 17.13 6.16
N SER A 115 -0.25 17.00 7.40
CA SER A 115 0.35 16.07 8.38
C SER A 115 0.10 14.61 8.00
N LEU A 116 -1.06 14.28 7.43
CA LEU A 116 -1.35 12.94 6.92
C LEU A 116 -0.43 12.56 5.77
N ALA A 117 -0.29 13.44 4.78
CA ALA A 117 0.59 13.22 3.63
C ALA A 117 2.06 13.08 4.04
N ALA A 118 2.59 14.03 4.79
CA ALA A 118 4.02 14.09 5.11
C ALA A 118 4.45 13.13 6.21
N SER A 119 3.64 12.98 7.26
CA SER A 119 3.99 12.19 8.44
C SER A 119 3.39 10.79 8.39
N VAL A 120 2.05 10.67 8.37
CA VAL A 120 1.39 9.35 8.48
C VAL A 120 1.69 8.47 7.27
N TYR A 121 1.59 9.01 6.06
CA TYR A 121 1.89 8.29 4.81
C TYR A 121 3.32 8.47 4.30
N GLY A 122 4.20 9.12 5.07
CA GLY A 122 5.63 9.22 4.75
C GLY A 122 5.94 9.81 3.37
N GLY A 123 5.09 10.71 2.86
CA GLY A 123 5.26 11.35 1.55
C GLY A 123 4.85 10.49 0.35
N LEU A 124 4.23 9.33 0.56
CA LEU A 124 3.70 8.48 -0.52
C LEU A 124 2.61 9.18 -1.36
N VAL A 125 1.92 10.13 -0.74
CA VAL A 125 0.90 10.98 -1.36
C VAL A 125 1.09 12.42 -0.91
N SER A 126 0.68 13.38 -1.75
CA SER A 126 0.61 14.79 -1.38
C SER A 126 -0.74 15.13 -0.76
N ALA A 127 -0.81 16.27 -0.04
CA ALA A 127 -2.06 16.78 0.51
C ALA A 127 -3.11 17.04 -0.59
N ASP A 128 -2.68 17.50 -1.76
CA ASP A 128 -3.56 17.74 -2.91
C ASP A 128 -4.09 16.44 -3.52
N GLN A 129 -3.27 15.38 -3.56
CA GLN A 129 -3.74 14.06 -3.99
C GLN A 129 -4.79 13.48 -3.04
N ILE A 130 -4.60 13.62 -1.72
CA ILE A 130 -5.62 13.22 -0.74
C ILE A 130 -6.90 14.03 -0.94
N ARG A 131 -6.77 15.34 -1.15
CA ARG A 131 -7.90 16.25 -1.38
C ARG A 131 -8.72 15.83 -2.61
N GLU A 132 -8.06 15.66 -3.74
CA GLU A 132 -8.67 15.28 -5.01
C GLU A 132 -9.38 13.93 -4.90
N ALA A 133 -8.71 12.93 -4.31
CA ALA A 133 -9.27 11.59 -4.12
C ALA A 133 -10.52 11.56 -3.23
N ASN A 134 -10.72 12.59 -2.40
CA ASN A 134 -11.88 12.71 -1.50
C ASN A 134 -12.85 13.83 -1.93
N ALA A 135 -12.67 14.41 -3.12
CA ALA A 135 -13.49 15.50 -3.66
C ALA A 135 -13.67 16.68 -2.68
N LEU A 136 -12.62 17.00 -1.93
CA LEU A 136 -12.62 18.08 -0.94
C LEU A 136 -12.41 19.45 -1.60
N PRO A 137 -13.00 20.54 -1.07
CA PRO A 137 -12.81 21.87 -1.62
C PRO A 137 -11.34 22.32 -1.54
N PRO A 138 -10.88 23.21 -2.45
CA PRO A 138 -9.53 23.75 -2.42
C PRO A 138 -9.27 24.51 -1.13
N ASP A 139 -8.00 24.53 -0.68
CA ASP A 139 -7.62 25.36 0.45
C ASP A 139 -7.85 26.84 0.12
N PRO A 140 -8.28 27.65 1.09
CA PRO A 140 -8.28 29.09 0.92
C PRO A 140 -6.85 29.55 0.60
N PRO A 141 -6.68 30.58 -0.24
CA PRO A 141 -5.37 31.09 -0.60
C PRO A 141 -4.61 31.43 0.68
N ARG A 142 -3.45 30.79 0.87
CA ARG A 142 -2.64 30.99 2.05
C ARG A 142 -2.16 32.44 1.99
N SER A 143 -2.69 33.28 2.88
CA SER A 143 -2.14 34.60 3.16
C SER A 143 -0.63 34.42 3.38
N THR A 144 0.17 34.86 2.42
CA THR A 144 1.61 34.98 2.59
C THR A 144 1.81 36.07 3.62
N ARG A 145 1.77 35.71 4.90
CA ARG A 145 2.25 36.58 5.97
C ARG A 145 3.76 36.71 5.71
N ALA A 146 4.13 37.77 4.98
CA ALA A 146 5.50 38.23 4.90
C ALA A 146 6.02 38.31 6.34
N LYS A 147 7.05 37.54 6.64
CA LYS A 147 7.77 37.65 7.89
C LYS A 147 8.43 39.04 7.87
N PRO A 148 8.20 39.90 8.88
CA PRO A 148 8.88 41.20 8.97
C PRO A 148 10.38 41.01 9.15
#